data_AF-A0A1V0N3D8-F1
#
_entry.id   AF-A0A1V0N3D8-F1
#
_cell.length_a   1.000
_cell.length_b   1.000
_cell.length_c   1.000
_cell.angle_alpha   90.00
_cell.angle_beta   90.00
_cell.angle_gamma   90.00
#
_symmetry.space_group_name_H-M   'P 1'
#
loop_
_entity.id
_entity.type
_entity.pdbx_description
1 polymer ?
#
loop_
_entity_poly.entity_id
_entity_poly.type
_entity_poly.pdbx_seq_one_letter_code
_entity_poly.pdbx_strand_id
1 'polypeptide(L)'
;MNPKLEEAIAGLRCVNKPVKQIAKTLGVKKDAIEKIIKEWIMDTDPYINKLVGERKVNNIPDANEMKLLVKMAPDDLLSDKRILDYIAKKRNDHHDRFMDCIRYKIKIMLENKK
;
A
#
# COMPACT_ATOMS: atom_id res chain seq x y z
N MET A 1 6.76 -9.93 13.41
CA MET A 1 6.13 -10.52 12.20
C MET A 1 7.24 -10.94 11.24
N ASN A 2 7.03 -11.89 10.31
CA ASN A 2 8.09 -12.37 9.42
C ASN A 2 8.33 -11.37 8.28
N PRO A 3 9.44 -10.61 8.24
CA PRO A 3 9.62 -9.52 7.28
C PRO A 3 9.62 -9.99 5.83
N LYS A 4 10.17 -11.20 5.58
CA LYS A 4 10.21 -11.80 4.24
C LYS A 4 8.81 -12.13 3.72
N LEU A 5 7.89 -12.52 4.61
CA LEU A 5 6.51 -12.80 4.23
C LEU A 5 5.75 -11.50 3.92
N GLU A 6 5.92 -10.47 4.73
CA GLU A 6 5.32 -9.15 4.47
C GLU A 6 5.79 -8.59 3.12
N GLU A 7 7.10 -8.64 2.86
CA GLU A 7 7.70 -8.21 1.59
C GLU A 7 7.11 -8.96 0.39
N ALA A 8 6.99 -10.30 0.49
CA ALA A 8 6.41 -11.12 -0.57
C ALA A 8 4.92 -10.79 -0.84
N ILE A 9 4.13 -10.57 0.23
CA ILE A 9 2.72 -10.16 0.10
C ILE A 9 2.66 -8.78 -0.57
N ALA A 10 3.47 -7.83 -0.12
CA ALA A 10 3.49 -6.48 -0.64
C ALA A 10 3.87 -6.44 -2.12
N GLY A 11 4.92 -7.17 -2.51
CA GLY A 11 5.33 -7.30 -3.91
C GLY A 11 4.19 -7.78 -4.81
N LEU A 12 3.42 -8.76 -4.35
CA LEU A 12 2.24 -9.26 -5.09
C LEU A 12 1.08 -8.25 -5.10
N ARG A 13 0.85 -7.49 -4.02
CA ARG A 13 -0.13 -6.39 -4.00
C ARG A 13 0.27 -5.27 -4.98
N CYS A 14 1.55 -4.93 -5.09
CA CYS A 14 2.07 -3.92 -6.02
C CYS A 14 1.83 -4.27 -7.50
N VAL A 15 1.76 -5.57 -7.82
CA VAL A 15 1.37 -6.07 -9.16
C VAL A 15 -0.12 -6.44 -9.25
N ASN A 16 -0.93 -5.85 -8.37
CA ASN A 16 -2.39 -5.90 -8.37
C ASN A 16 -2.99 -7.31 -8.13
N LYS A 17 -2.33 -8.17 -7.34
CA LYS A 17 -2.85 -9.52 -7.02
C LYS A 17 -3.84 -9.51 -5.86
N PRO A 18 -4.97 -10.22 -5.97
CA PRO A 18 -5.92 -10.38 -4.86
C PRO A 18 -5.40 -11.37 -3.81
N VAL A 19 -5.86 -11.23 -2.57
CA VAL A 19 -5.44 -12.08 -1.43
C VAL A 19 -5.58 -13.57 -1.73
N LYS A 20 -6.67 -14.00 -2.40
CA LYS A 20 -6.87 -15.40 -2.79
C LYS A 20 -5.73 -15.96 -3.66
N GLN A 21 -5.23 -15.15 -4.61
CA GLN A 21 -4.11 -15.55 -5.46
C GLN A 21 -2.78 -15.55 -4.68
N ILE A 22 -2.58 -14.58 -3.79
CA ILE A 22 -1.40 -14.50 -2.91
C ILE A 22 -1.33 -15.74 -2.00
N ALA A 23 -2.45 -16.09 -1.36
CA ALA A 23 -2.57 -17.27 -0.51
C ALA A 23 -2.14 -18.55 -1.24
N LYS A 24 -2.65 -18.76 -2.47
CA LYS A 24 -2.25 -19.89 -3.31
C LYS A 24 -0.77 -19.85 -3.70
N THR A 25 -0.25 -18.66 -4.03
CA THR A 25 1.13 -18.49 -4.51
C THR A 25 2.15 -18.72 -3.40
N LEU A 26 1.88 -18.23 -2.19
CA LEU A 26 2.81 -18.30 -1.06
C LEU A 26 2.58 -19.54 -0.16
N GLY A 27 1.50 -20.29 -0.39
CA GLY A 27 1.11 -21.40 0.49
C GLY A 27 0.67 -20.93 1.89
N VAL A 28 0.11 -19.72 2.00
CA VAL A 28 -0.26 -19.08 3.27
C VAL A 28 -1.78 -18.96 3.37
N LYS A 29 -2.32 -19.12 4.58
CA LYS A 29 -3.76 -18.96 4.84
C LYS A 29 -4.21 -17.52 4.53
N LYS A 30 -5.38 -17.38 3.90
CA LYS A 30 -6.00 -16.09 3.58
C LYS A 30 -6.07 -15.17 4.81
N ASP A 31 -6.55 -15.68 5.94
CA ASP A 31 -6.75 -14.91 7.16
C ASP A 31 -5.43 -14.35 7.72
N ALA A 32 -4.32 -15.07 7.54
CA ALA A 32 -3.00 -14.59 7.95
C ALA A 32 -2.55 -13.39 7.09
N ILE A 33 -2.84 -13.41 5.79
CA ILE A 33 -2.55 -12.28 4.89
C ILE A 33 -3.44 -11.08 5.23
N GLU A 34 -4.73 -11.30 5.48
CA GLU A 34 -5.65 -10.23 5.88
C GLU A 34 -5.26 -9.59 7.21
N LYS A 35 -4.76 -10.38 8.16
CA LYS A 35 -4.21 -9.85 9.42
C LYS A 35 -3.00 -8.95 9.16
N ILE A 36 -2.06 -9.37 8.32
CA ILE A 36 -0.88 -8.56 7.94
C ILE A 36 -1.31 -7.23 7.29
N ILE A 37 -2.24 -7.27 6.34
CA ILE A 37 -2.75 -6.06 5.67
C ILE A 37 -3.43 -5.13 6.68
N LYS A 38 -4.20 -5.68 7.63
CA LYS A 38 -4.86 -4.90 8.67
C LYS A 38 -3.85 -4.20 9.58
N GLU A 39 -2.74 -4.85 9.90
CA GLU A 39 -1.64 -4.24 10.66
C GLU A 39 -1.01 -3.08 9.87
N TRP A 40 -0.76 -3.26 8.56
CA TRP A 40 -0.28 -2.16 7.72
C TRP A 40 -1.23 -0.96 7.70
N ILE A 41 -2.55 -1.19 7.68
CA ILE A 41 -3.56 -0.12 7.78
C ILE A 41 -3.39 0.62 9.11
N MET A 42 -3.40 -0.09 10.23
CA MET A 42 -3.28 0.51 11.57
C MET A 42 -1.98 1.30 11.74
N ASP A 43 -0.86 0.78 11.24
CA ASP A 43 0.46 1.40 11.38
C ASP A 43 0.60 2.68 10.55
N THR A 44 -0.11 2.77 9.42
CA THR A 44 0.11 3.83 8.42
C THR A 44 -0.99 4.87 8.37
N ASP A 45 -2.20 4.55 8.84
CA ASP A 45 -3.34 5.46 8.85
C ASP A 45 -3.04 6.82 9.52
N PRO A 46 -2.38 6.90 10.69
CA PRO A 46 -2.04 8.19 11.29
C PRO A 46 -1.13 9.05 10.41
N TYR A 47 -0.18 8.42 9.71
CA TYR A 47 0.73 9.11 8.80
C TYR A 47 0.00 9.57 7.54
N ILE A 48 -0.77 8.68 6.92
CA ILE A 48 -1.57 8.97 5.72
C ILE A 48 -2.56 10.11 5.99
N ASN A 49 -3.23 10.10 7.14
CA ASN A 49 -4.17 11.15 7.50
C ASN A 49 -3.50 12.53 7.64
N LYS A 50 -2.27 12.57 8.18
CA LYS A 50 -1.48 13.82 8.20
C LYS A 50 -1.01 14.24 6.80
N LEU A 51 -0.63 13.28 5.97
CA LEU A 51 -0.10 13.53 4.63
C LEU A 51 -1.16 14.10 3.67
N VAL A 52 -2.40 13.61 3.74
CA VAL A 52 -3.45 13.93 2.75
C VAL A 52 -4.79 14.38 3.36
N GLY A 53 -4.83 14.74 4.65
CA GLY A 53 -6.07 15.01 5.39
C GLY A 53 -7.03 15.98 4.68
N GLU A 54 -6.51 17.13 4.27
CA GLU A 54 -7.27 18.21 3.62
C GLU A 54 -7.07 18.28 2.10
N ARG A 55 -6.44 17.25 1.51
CA ARG A 55 -6.06 17.28 0.10
C ARG A 55 -7.29 17.17 -0.80
N LYS A 56 -7.48 18.15 -1.68
CA LYS A 56 -8.46 18.08 -2.77
C LYS A 56 -7.93 17.18 -3.90
N VAL A 57 -8.69 16.13 -4.22
CA VAL A 57 -8.38 15.19 -5.32
C VAL A 57 -8.68 15.84 -6.66
N ASN A 58 -7.68 15.92 -7.55
CA ASN A 58 -7.83 16.51 -8.89
C ASN A 58 -7.71 15.47 -9.99
N ASN A 59 -6.72 14.56 -9.91
CA ASN A 59 -6.50 13.52 -10.90
C ASN A 59 -6.19 12.17 -10.23
N ILE A 60 -7.02 11.17 -10.50
CA ILE A 60 -6.82 9.81 -9.98
C ILE A 60 -6.17 8.98 -11.10
N PRO A 61 -4.93 8.51 -10.92
CA PRO A 61 -4.28 7.64 -11.89
C PRO A 61 -5.06 6.34 -12.08
N ASP A 62 -5.09 5.84 -13.31
CA ASP A 62 -5.71 4.56 -13.62
C ASP A 62 -4.85 3.37 -13.16
N ALA A 63 -5.35 2.15 -13.35
CA ALA A 63 -4.63 0.94 -12.91
C ALA A 63 -3.30 0.69 -13.64
N ASN A 64 -3.12 1.18 -14.87
CA ASN A 64 -1.86 1.04 -15.61
C ASN A 64 -0.84 2.08 -15.14
N GLU A 65 -1.26 3.32 -14.94
CA GLU A 65 -0.44 4.35 -14.32
C GLU A 65 -0.01 3.93 -12.92
N MET A 66 -0.93 3.41 -12.11
CA MET A 66 -0.62 2.95 -10.75
C MET A 66 0.45 1.86 -10.73
N LYS A 67 0.44 0.90 -11.66
CA LYS A 67 1.49 -0.13 -11.77
C LYS A 67 2.88 0.46 -12.03
N LEU A 68 2.96 1.64 -12.65
CA LEU A 68 4.22 2.35 -12.88
C LEU A 68 4.61 3.15 -11.63
N LEU A 69 3.67 3.92 -11.09
CA LEU A 69 3.91 4.79 -9.93
C LEU A 69 4.35 3.99 -8.70
N VAL A 70 3.70 2.87 -8.40
CA VAL A 70 4.03 2.04 -7.22
C VAL A 70 5.41 1.38 -7.30
N LYS A 71 6.15 1.49 -8.43
CA LYS A 71 7.54 1.03 -8.53
C LYS A 71 8.55 2.06 -8.04
N MET A 72 8.15 3.33 -7.91
CA MET A 72 9.01 4.41 -7.42
C MET A 72 9.55 4.13 -6.01
N ALA A 73 10.70 4.72 -5.68
CA ALA A 73 11.21 4.71 -4.31
C ALA A 73 10.19 5.39 -3.36
N PRO A 74 10.14 5.04 -2.06
CA PRO A 74 9.16 5.60 -1.14
C PRO A 74 9.11 7.14 -1.10
N ASP A 75 10.27 7.81 -1.14
CA ASP A 75 10.32 9.27 -1.10
C ASP A 75 9.75 9.90 -2.38
N ASP A 76 10.11 9.37 -3.56
CA ASP A 76 9.57 9.82 -4.85
C ASP A 76 8.06 9.57 -4.93
N LEU A 77 7.63 8.37 -4.51
CA LEU A 77 6.23 7.94 -4.46
C LEU A 77 5.38 8.93 -3.67
N LEU A 78 5.84 9.34 -2.48
CA LEU A 78 5.09 10.23 -1.58
C LEU A 78 5.20 11.71 -1.95
N SER A 79 6.05 12.06 -2.90
CA SER A 79 6.13 13.41 -3.48
C SER A 79 5.28 13.58 -4.75
N ASP A 80 4.90 12.47 -5.40
CA ASP A 80 4.10 12.50 -6.64
C ASP A 80 2.65 12.91 -6.36
N LYS A 81 2.19 13.98 -7.01
CA LYS A 81 0.84 14.53 -6.82
C LYS A 81 -0.26 13.52 -7.16
N ARG A 82 -0.06 12.63 -8.12
CA ARG A 82 -1.04 11.61 -8.54
C ARG A 82 -1.15 10.52 -7.48
N ILE A 83 -0.04 10.12 -6.87
CA ILE A 83 -0.06 9.21 -5.72
C ILE A 83 -0.78 9.85 -4.55
N LEU A 84 -0.48 11.11 -4.24
CA LEU A 84 -1.15 11.81 -3.13
C LEU A 84 -2.65 11.94 -3.36
N ASP A 85 -3.09 12.21 -4.60
CA ASP A 85 -4.50 12.23 -4.99
C ASP A 85 -5.13 10.82 -4.87
N TYR A 86 -4.41 9.78 -5.30
CA TYR A 86 -4.84 8.40 -5.15
C TYR A 86 -5.02 8.02 -3.67
N ILE A 87 -4.02 8.29 -2.82
CA ILE A 87 -4.07 8.04 -1.38
C ILE A 87 -5.24 8.81 -0.75
N ALA A 88 -5.41 10.10 -1.07
CA ALA A 88 -6.52 10.89 -0.57
C ALA A 88 -7.88 10.27 -0.90
N LYS A 89 -8.04 9.73 -2.12
CA LYS A 89 -9.28 9.09 -2.56
C LYS A 89 -9.48 7.69 -1.95
N LYS A 90 -8.41 6.90 -1.84
CA LYS A 90 -8.46 5.46 -1.58
C LYS A 90 -8.04 5.05 -0.17
N ARG A 91 -7.61 5.97 0.69
CA ARG A 91 -7.20 5.68 2.07
C ARG A 91 -8.22 4.89 2.90
N ASN A 92 -9.51 5.03 2.63
CA ASN A 92 -10.56 4.28 3.36
C ASN A 92 -10.98 2.98 2.63
N ASP A 93 -10.40 2.67 1.48
CA ASP A 93 -10.67 1.44 0.73
C ASP A 93 -9.70 0.35 1.19
N HIS A 94 -10.15 -0.50 2.12
CA HIS A 94 -9.36 -1.59 2.71
C HIS A 94 -9.21 -2.80 1.78
N HIS A 95 -9.81 -2.75 0.58
CA HIS A 95 -9.67 -3.81 -0.43
C HIS A 95 -8.78 -3.38 -1.61
N ASP A 96 -8.32 -2.13 -1.60
CA ASP A 96 -7.49 -1.58 -2.67
C ASP A 96 -6.07 -2.17 -2.64
N ARG A 97 -5.66 -2.78 -3.75
CA ARG A 97 -4.38 -3.51 -3.84
C ARG A 97 -3.19 -2.57 -3.91
N PHE A 98 -3.33 -1.46 -4.62
CA PHE A 98 -2.26 -0.49 -4.71
C PHE A 98 -2.11 0.29 -3.41
N MET A 99 -3.20 0.57 -2.69
CA MET A 99 -3.10 1.14 -1.35
C MET A 99 -2.33 0.23 -0.40
N ASP A 100 -2.54 -1.09 -0.41
CA ASP A 100 -1.76 -1.98 0.45
C ASP A 100 -0.27 -1.98 0.12
N CYS A 101 0.08 -1.91 -1.18
CA CYS A 101 1.46 -1.72 -1.60
C CYS A 101 2.05 -0.40 -1.06
N ILE A 102 1.30 0.71 -1.18
CA ILE A 102 1.70 2.03 -0.67
C ILE A 102 1.88 2.00 0.85
N ARG A 103 0.93 1.40 1.59
CA ARG A 103 1.00 1.26 3.04
C ARG A 103 2.25 0.49 3.45
N TYR A 104 2.55 -0.63 2.81
CA TYR A 104 3.78 -1.36 3.12
C TYR A 104 5.03 -0.51 2.89
N LYS A 105 5.11 0.26 1.79
CA LYS A 105 6.23 1.17 1.54
C LYS A 105 6.36 2.27 2.61
N ILE A 106 5.23 2.85 3.03
CA ILE A 106 5.19 3.83 4.13
C ILE A 106 5.68 3.18 5.42
N LYS A 107 5.21 1.97 5.75
CA LYS A 107 5.62 1.22 6.95
C LYS A 107 7.15 1.05 7.00
N ILE A 108 7.74 0.52 5.93
CA ILE A 108 9.21 0.34 5.85
C ILE A 108 9.95 1.67 5.99
N MET A 109 9.46 2.74 5.36
CA MET A 109 10.04 4.08 5.52
C MET A 109 9.96 4.58 6.97
N LEU A 110 8.84 4.36 7.66
CA LEU A 110 8.65 4.77 9.05
C LEU A 110 9.51 3.93 10.02
N GLU A 111 9.74 2.66 9.71
CA GLU A 111 10.63 1.77 10.47
C GLU A 111 12.10 2.18 10.31
N ASN A 112 12.53 2.54 9.09
CA ASN A 112 13.91 2.94 8.81
C ASN A 112 14.27 4.35 9.33
N LYS A 113 13.27 5.18 9.68
CA LYS A 113 13.46 6.52 10.26
C LYS A 113 13.55 6.50 11.79
N LYS A 114 13.35 5.35 12.42
CA LYS A 114 13.51 5.13 13.87
C LYS A 114 14.91 4.61 14.17
#